data_AF-A0A453IKC7-F1
#
_entry.id   AF-A0A453IKC7-F1
#
_cell.length_a   1.000
_cell.length_b   1.000
_cell.length_c   1.000
_cell.angle_alpha   90.00
_cell.angle_beta   90.00
_cell.angle_gamma   90.00
#
_symmetry.space_group_name_H-M   'P 1'
#
loop_
_entity.id
_entity.type
_entity.pdbx_description
1 polymer ?
#
loop_
_entity_poly.entity_id
_entity_poly.type
_entity_poly.pdbx_seq_one_letter_code
_entity_poly.pdbx_strand_id
1 'polypeptide(L)'
;ARCHYTSACVDDAIFNLNDDVYVKAGPNEENYIGRITEFFEGTDHVLYFTCRWFFRAEDTVISPNLLEVHDHEHDRKRVFLSEEKNDNMIESIISKLNIIYVDPSKTPQERDQLISNSDLYYDMSYSVAYSTFANIPAENDGATDSEVASDISCEEGKPVADPVGSSDAQRETATLLDLYSGCGAMSTGLCLGAALSGIKLNTKWAVDMNEYACNSLKHNHPGTQVRNEKAEDFLALLKHWNALCKKYVVHSSNSSGSDLAQMSNDDEDDKNEALPNDLFEVERLLDICYGDPNKTGNDGLWFKVRWKTYDPSHDSWEPIDGLSDSPECIKEFVQRGYRESILPLPVSKFLLVPFGLVFMWRLIRYFSKGSVDVICGGPPCQGISGLNRFRNYNEPLEDDRNKQLVVFMDVVNYLRPKYVLMENVVDILKFADGFLGRYALSRLVSMRYQARLGLMVAGCYGLPQFRMRAFLWGSLPSGVCLFSVLFFYLVTLLLNKKVHLAM
;
A
#
# COMPACT_ATOMS: atom_id res chain seq x y z
N ALA A 1 -23.52 22.56 31.86
CA ALA A 1 -23.45 24.03 31.74
C ALA A 1 -24.66 24.69 32.39
N ARG A 2 -24.54 25.97 32.81
CA ARG A 2 -25.67 26.83 33.20
C ARG A 2 -26.39 27.40 31.98
N CYS A 3 -25.61 27.84 31.00
CA CYS A 3 -26.07 28.38 29.72
C CYS A 3 -24.98 28.14 28.67
N HIS A 4 -25.38 28.12 27.40
CA HIS A 4 -24.48 28.04 26.25
C HIS A 4 -24.51 29.34 25.47
N TYR A 5 -23.40 29.64 24.80
CA TYR A 5 -23.20 30.80 23.95
C TYR A 5 -22.79 30.37 22.55
N THR A 6 -22.98 31.25 21.56
CA THR A 6 -22.57 31.03 20.17
C THR A 6 -21.23 31.67 19.84
N SER A 7 -20.76 32.59 20.70
CA SER A 7 -19.50 33.32 20.50
C SER A 7 -18.91 33.81 21.82
N ALA A 8 -17.64 34.15 21.78
CA ALA A 8 -16.84 34.65 22.89
C ALA A 8 -15.89 35.77 22.43
N CYS A 9 -15.54 36.69 23.34
CA CYS A 9 -14.51 37.69 23.11
C CYS A 9 -13.32 37.41 24.03
N VAL A 10 -12.13 37.24 23.46
CA VAL A 10 -10.86 37.03 24.19
C VAL A 10 -9.82 37.97 23.57
N ASP A 11 -9.15 38.79 24.38
CA ASP A 11 -8.14 39.76 23.94
C ASP A 11 -8.59 40.62 22.73
N ASP A 12 -9.79 41.19 22.80
CA ASP A 12 -10.44 42.00 21.77
C ASP A 12 -10.75 41.28 20.43
N ALA A 13 -10.58 39.96 20.38
CA ALA A 13 -10.93 39.13 19.24
C ALA A 13 -12.20 38.31 19.50
N ILE A 14 -13.12 38.27 18.52
CA ILE A 14 -14.37 37.51 18.59
C ILE A 14 -14.16 36.12 17.98
N PHE A 15 -14.48 35.07 18.73
CA PHE A 15 -14.46 33.66 18.33
C PHE A 15 -15.88 33.11 18.28
N ASN A 16 -16.20 32.32 17.27
CA ASN A 16 -17.51 31.69 17.06
C ASN A 16 -17.38 30.16 17.13
N LEU A 17 -18.52 29.49 17.25
CA LEU A 17 -18.57 28.04 17.01
C LEU A 17 -18.01 27.72 15.62
N ASN A 18 -17.31 26.59 15.52
CA ASN A 18 -16.58 26.10 14.34
C ASN A 18 -15.34 26.90 13.91
N ASP A 19 -14.97 27.98 14.61
CA ASP A 19 -13.65 28.58 14.40
C ASP A 19 -12.55 27.58 14.84
N ASP A 20 -11.50 27.51 14.02
CA ASP A 20 -10.27 26.77 14.34
C ASP A 20 -9.31 27.70 15.07
N VAL A 21 -8.70 27.22 16.16
CA VAL A 21 -7.89 28.05 17.06
C VAL A 21 -6.63 27.34 17.54
N TYR A 22 -5.60 28.13 17.83
CA TYR A 22 -4.54 27.70 18.74
C TYR A 22 -5.04 27.78 20.18
N VAL A 23 -4.78 26.73 20.95
CA VAL A 23 -5.06 26.65 22.38
C VAL A 23 -3.73 26.50 23.12
N LYS A 24 -3.56 27.28 24.19
CA LYS A 24 -2.33 27.32 24.97
C LYS A 24 -2.00 25.97 25.59
N ALA A 25 -0.78 25.50 25.33
CA ALA A 25 -0.24 24.29 25.94
C ALA A 25 0.60 24.59 27.20
N GLY A 26 1.18 23.55 27.80
CA GLY A 26 2.06 23.68 28.95
C GLY A 26 3.35 24.47 28.64
N PRO A 27 4.14 24.84 29.66
CA PRO A 27 5.42 25.50 29.46
C PRO A 27 6.37 24.64 28.60
N ASN A 28 6.92 25.21 27.52
CA ASN A 28 7.78 24.54 26.53
C ASN A 28 7.09 23.50 25.63
N GLU A 29 5.76 23.48 25.58
CA GLU A 29 5.00 22.66 24.64
C GLU A 29 4.50 23.53 23.48
N GLU A 30 4.34 22.91 22.32
CA GLU A 30 3.70 23.58 21.19
C GLU A 30 2.20 23.71 21.45
N ASN A 31 1.61 24.85 21.07
CA ASN A 31 0.18 25.08 21.25
C ASN A 31 -0.65 23.98 20.58
N TYR A 32 -1.74 23.57 21.24
CA TYR A 32 -2.71 22.65 20.67
C TYR A 32 -3.51 23.34 19.56
N ILE A 33 -4.11 22.54 18.69
CA ILE A 33 -4.94 23.01 17.58
C ILE A 33 -6.32 22.41 17.76
N GLY A 34 -7.36 23.22 17.85
CA GLY A 34 -8.71 22.75 18.10
C GLY A 34 -9.77 23.50 17.30
N ARG A 35 -10.87 22.81 16.98
CA ARG A 35 -12.09 23.41 16.43
C ARG A 35 -13.10 23.59 17.55
N ILE A 36 -13.56 24.81 17.77
CA ILE A 36 -14.52 25.12 18.84
C ILE A 36 -15.86 24.46 18.52
N THR A 37 -16.39 23.67 19.45
CA THR A 37 -17.72 23.04 19.32
C THR A 37 -18.75 23.65 20.25
N GLU A 38 -18.33 24.20 21.40
CA GLU A 38 -19.23 24.79 22.39
C GLU A 38 -18.60 25.97 23.11
N PHE A 39 -19.42 26.94 23.52
CA PHE A 39 -19.10 27.92 24.54
C PHE A 39 -20.14 27.83 25.65
N PHE A 40 -19.72 27.86 26.92
CA PHE A 40 -20.65 27.74 28.03
C PHE A 40 -20.15 28.34 29.35
N GLU A 41 -21.08 28.75 30.21
CA GLU A 41 -20.78 29.06 31.61
C GLU A 41 -20.93 27.79 32.46
N GLY A 42 -19.87 27.42 33.17
CA GLY A 42 -19.87 26.31 34.11
C GLY A 42 -20.78 26.56 35.32
N THR A 43 -21.13 25.51 36.07
CA THR A 43 -21.90 25.66 37.32
C THR A 43 -21.15 26.44 38.40
N ASP A 44 -19.84 26.53 38.25
CA ASP A 44 -18.88 27.30 39.05
C ASP A 44 -18.73 28.76 38.61
N HIS A 45 -19.53 29.23 37.64
CA HIS A 45 -19.49 30.58 37.08
C HIS A 45 -18.22 30.93 36.28
N VAL A 46 -17.43 29.92 35.89
CA VAL A 46 -16.28 30.11 35.02
C VAL A 46 -16.71 29.93 33.56
N LEU A 47 -16.08 30.69 32.65
CA LEU A 47 -16.35 30.63 31.21
C LEU A 47 -15.46 29.59 30.55
N TYR A 48 -16.09 28.64 29.86
CA TYR A 48 -15.46 27.53 29.18
C TYR A 48 -15.77 27.53 27.70
N PHE A 49 -14.92 26.84 26.96
CA PHE A 49 -15.20 26.38 25.61
C PHE A 49 -14.80 24.91 25.48
N THR A 50 -15.56 24.16 24.69
CA THR A 50 -15.20 22.82 24.27
C THR A 50 -14.61 22.91 22.87
N CYS A 51 -13.51 22.19 22.62
CA CYS A 51 -13.01 22.01 21.27
C CYS A 51 -12.73 20.54 20.98
N ARG A 52 -12.87 20.18 19.70
CA ARG A 52 -12.36 18.92 19.16
C ARG A 52 -10.96 19.13 18.62
N TRP A 53 -10.03 18.22 18.92
CA TRP A 53 -8.62 18.41 18.63
C TRP A 53 -8.24 18.02 17.21
N PHE A 54 -7.30 18.78 16.64
CA PHE A 54 -6.49 18.35 15.52
C PHE A 54 -5.16 17.81 16.04
N PHE A 55 -4.71 16.70 15.46
CA PHE A 55 -3.43 16.10 15.76
C PHE A 55 -2.43 16.47 14.66
N ARG A 56 -1.25 16.95 15.03
CA ARG A 56 -0.06 16.91 14.15
C ARG A 56 0.41 15.47 14.00
N ALA A 57 1.29 15.21 13.05
CA ALA A 57 1.90 13.89 12.91
C ALA A 57 2.61 13.45 14.21
N GLU A 58 3.34 14.36 14.87
CA GLU A 58 3.99 14.09 16.17
C GLU A 58 3.02 13.78 17.32
N ASP A 59 1.81 14.32 17.29
CA ASP A 59 0.80 14.13 18.36
C ASP A 59 0.18 12.71 18.27
N THR A 60 0.32 12.03 17.14
CA THR A 60 -0.18 10.66 16.94
C THR A 60 0.79 9.61 17.49
N VAL A 61 0.41 8.33 17.35
CA VAL A 61 1.29 7.21 17.72
C VAL A 61 2.63 7.20 16.96
N ILE A 62 2.80 7.94 15.85
CA ILE A 62 4.07 8.06 15.12
C ILE A 62 5.17 8.64 16.03
N SER A 63 4.80 9.61 16.88
CA SER A 63 5.69 10.32 17.80
C SER A 63 6.80 11.17 17.13
N PRO A 64 7.33 12.20 17.81
CA PRO A 64 8.34 13.11 17.26
C PRO A 64 9.63 12.42 16.76
N ASN A 65 10.08 11.38 17.46
CA ASN A 65 11.36 10.70 17.18
C ASN A 65 11.42 10.08 15.77
N LEU A 66 10.27 9.84 15.13
CA LEU A 66 10.22 9.32 13.76
C LEU A 66 10.23 10.41 12.69
N LEU A 67 9.95 11.65 13.04
CA LEU A 67 9.99 12.78 12.10
C LEU A 67 11.41 13.17 11.72
N GLU A 68 12.41 12.70 12.48
CA GLU A 68 13.84 12.88 12.19
C GLU A 68 14.40 11.80 11.25
N VAL A 69 13.65 10.73 10.96
CA VAL A 69 14.09 9.65 10.06
C VAL A 69 13.97 10.12 8.61
N HIS A 70 15.12 10.44 7.98
CA HIS A 70 15.21 11.12 6.67
C HIS A 70 14.74 10.34 5.43
N ASP A 71 14.15 9.14 5.57
CA ASP A 71 13.72 8.33 4.42
C ASP A 71 12.29 8.63 3.95
N HIS A 72 11.53 9.41 4.72
CA HIS A 72 10.21 9.95 4.34
C HIS A 72 9.90 11.24 5.11
N GLU A 73 9.01 12.07 4.54
CA GLU A 73 8.66 13.37 5.13
C GLU A 73 7.15 13.47 5.39
N HIS A 74 6.80 14.15 6.47
CA HIS A 74 5.43 14.60 6.75
C HIS A 74 5.36 16.11 6.57
N ASP A 75 4.35 16.56 5.83
CA ASP A 75 4.09 17.98 5.64
C ASP A 75 3.64 18.60 6.98
N ARG A 76 4.41 19.57 7.49
CA ARG A 76 4.12 20.25 8.76
C ARG A 76 2.80 21.02 8.76
N LYS A 77 2.27 21.38 7.58
CA LYS A 77 0.93 21.99 7.47
C LYS A 77 -0.21 20.98 7.57
N ARG A 78 0.09 19.68 7.47
CA ARG A 78 -0.93 18.63 7.47
C ARG A 78 -1.26 18.21 8.91
N VAL A 79 -2.53 18.32 9.27
CA VAL A 79 -3.08 17.87 10.54
C VAL A 79 -4.21 16.86 10.32
N PHE A 80 -4.63 16.19 11.40
CA PHE A 80 -5.66 15.16 11.38
C PHE A 80 -6.77 15.50 12.36
N LEU A 81 -8.01 15.60 11.87
CA LEU A 81 -9.16 15.90 12.73
C LEU A 81 -9.50 14.68 13.61
N SER A 82 -9.71 14.89 14.90
CA SER A 82 -10.11 13.85 15.84
C SER A 82 -11.48 14.11 16.45
N GLU A 83 -12.06 13.07 17.05
CA GLU A 83 -13.27 13.15 17.89
C GLU A 83 -12.94 13.40 19.37
N GLU A 84 -11.66 13.42 19.74
CA GLU A 84 -11.23 13.78 21.09
C GLU A 84 -11.62 15.24 21.40
N LYS A 85 -12.34 15.43 22.51
CA LYS A 85 -12.83 16.73 22.96
C LYS A 85 -12.42 17.02 24.39
N ASN A 86 -12.14 18.29 24.68
CA ASN A 86 -11.90 18.75 26.05
C ASN A 86 -12.52 20.13 26.27
N ASP A 87 -12.93 20.36 27.52
CA ASP A 87 -13.35 21.66 28.03
C ASP A 87 -12.13 22.43 28.54
N ASN A 88 -12.02 23.68 28.14
CA ASN A 88 -10.90 24.55 28.44
C ASN A 88 -11.42 25.92 28.89
N MET A 89 -10.65 26.62 29.72
CA MET A 89 -10.98 28.00 30.09
C MET A 89 -10.88 28.90 28.86
N ILE A 90 -11.79 29.85 28.74
CA ILE A 90 -11.86 30.74 27.57
C ILE A 90 -10.56 31.51 27.30
N GLU A 91 -9.81 31.83 28.35
CA GLU A 91 -8.51 32.50 28.32
C GLU A 91 -7.37 31.65 27.71
N SER A 92 -7.62 30.35 27.49
CA SER A 92 -6.65 29.46 26.85
C SER A 92 -6.63 29.59 25.32
N ILE A 93 -7.60 30.29 24.73
CA ILE A 93 -7.63 30.59 23.30
C ILE A 93 -6.54 31.63 22.98
N ILE A 94 -5.69 31.34 21.99
CA ILE A 94 -4.58 32.21 21.58
C ILE A 94 -4.93 33.02 20.33
N SER A 95 -5.29 32.33 19.24
CA SER A 95 -5.56 32.99 17.95
C SER A 95 -6.33 32.07 17.02
N LYS A 96 -6.97 32.64 15.99
CA LYS A 96 -7.63 31.88 14.93
C LYS A 96 -6.63 31.27 13.96
N LEU A 97 -7.04 30.17 13.36
CA LEU A 97 -6.34 29.46 12.29
C LEU A 97 -7.27 29.28 11.09
N ASN A 98 -6.73 29.40 9.88
CA ASN A 98 -7.41 28.98 8.67
C ASN A 98 -7.02 27.54 8.33
N ILE A 99 -7.83 26.57 8.78
CA ILE A 99 -7.63 25.14 8.51
C ILE A 99 -8.66 24.65 7.49
N ILE A 100 -8.19 24.13 6.36
CA ILE A 100 -9.07 23.70 5.27
C ILE A 100 -9.10 22.19 5.09
N TYR A 101 -10.27 21.66 4.74
CA TYR A 101 -10.39 20.30 4.27
C TYR A 101 -9.94 20.18 2.81
N VAL A 102 -9.05 19.23 2.55
CA VAL A 102 -8.55 18.94 1.20
C VAL A 102 -9.03 17.56 0.77
N ASP A 103 -10.09 17.56 -0.04
CA ASP A 103 -10.63 16.34 -0.64
C ASP A 103 -9.53 15.61 -1.46
N PRO A 104 -9.20 14.36 -1.10
CA PRO A 104 -8.20 13.56 -1.82
C PRO A 104 -8.53 13.28 -3.29
N SER A 105 -9.80 13.42 -3.70
CA SER A 105 -10.25 13.22 -5.07
C SER A 105 -9.88 14.36 -6.02
N LYS A 106 -9.57 15.55 -5.48
CA LYS A 106 -9.16 16.74 -6.25
C LYS A 106 -7.82 16.52 -6.96
N THR A 107 -7.62 17.25 -8.07
CA THR A 107 -6.38 17.19 -8.82
C THR A 107 -5.20 17.73 -8.00
N PRO A 108 -3.94 17.31 -8.26
CA PRO A 108 -2.78 17.83 -7.55
C PRO A 108 -2.71 19.36 -7.54
N GLN A 109 -2.97 20.02 -8.67
CA GLN A 109 -2.92 21.48 -8.81
C GLN A 109 -3.97 22.18 -7.94
N GLU A 110 -5.19 21.67 -7.89
CA GLU A 110 -6.25 22.23 -7.02
C GLU A 110 -5.90 22.08 -5.54
N ARG A 111 -5.33 20.92 -5.16
CA ARG A 111 -4.89 20.68 -3.77
C ARG A 111 -3.75 21.63 -3.39
N ASP A 112 -2.76 21.81 -4.24
CA ASP A 112 -1.62 22.70 -3.97
C ASP A 112 -2.09 24.16 -3.82
N GLN A 113 -3.04 24.61 -4.65
CA GLN A 113 -3.62 25.95 -4.55
C GLN A 113 -4.44 26.15 -3.26
N LEU A 114 -5.17 25.11 -2.82
CA LEU A 114 -5.88 25.14 -1.55
C LEU A 114 -4.88 25.25 -0.39
N ILE A 115 -3.88 24.37 -0.35
CA ILE A 115 -2.85 24.31 0.71
C ILE A 115 -2.05 25.61 0.80
N SER A 116 -1.79 26.28 -0.33
CA SER A 116 -1.05 27.57 -0.32
C SER A 116 -1.83 28.70 0.36
N ASN A 117 -3.16 28.63 0.37
CA ASN A 117 -4.04 29.66 0.91
C ASN A 117 -4.44 29.43 2.38
N SER A 118 -3.99 28.34 2.98
CA SER A 118 -4.31 27.96 4.37
C SER A 118 -3.09 27.99 5.29
N ASP A 119 -3.35 28.18 6.58
CA ASP A 119 -2.33 28.02 7.61
C ASP A 119 -1.98 26.54 7.75
N LEU A 120 -3.02 25.70 7.87
CA LEU A 120 -2.95 24.25 7.97
C LEU A 120 -4.04 23.61 7.09
N TYR A 121 -3.93 22.31 6.84
CA TYR A 121 -4.97 21.56 6.15
C TYR A 121 -5.08 20.14 6.67
N TYR A 122 -6.20 19.50 6.36
CA TYR A 122 -6.44 18.12 6.70
C TYR A 122 -7.15 17.40 5.57
N ASP A 123 -6.78 16.16 5.32
CA ASP A 123 -7.38 15.26 4.32
C ASP A 123 -7.93 13.97 4.96
N MET A 124 -7.61 13.74 6.24
CA MET A 124 -7.97 12.55 7.00
C MET A 124 -8.34 12.91 8.44
N SER A 125 -9.10 12.02 9.08
CA SER A 125 -9.28 11.98 10.52
C SER A 125 -8.25 11.07 11.17
N TYR A 126 -8.02 11.28 12.47
CA TYR A 126 -7.23 10.40 13.33
C TYR A 126 -8.08 9.91 14.51
N SER A 127 -8.00 8.62 14.80
CA SER A 127 -8.57 8.01 16.00
C SER A 127 -7.51 7.22 16.76
N VAL A 128 -7.46 7.42 18.08
CA VAL A 128 -6.57 6.67 18.98
C VAL A 128 -6.86 5.17 18.88
N ALA A 129 -8.13 4.78 18.72
CA ALA A 129 -8.52 3.40 18.53
C ALA A 129 -7.88 2.82 17.26
N TYR A 130 -7.04 1.79 17.43
CA TYR A 130 -6.30 1.13 16.36
C TYR A 130 -5.36 2.05 15.56
N SER A 131 -5.02 3.22 16.10
CA SER A 131 -4.18 4.23 15.42
C SER A 131 -4.66 4.49 14.00
N THR A 132 -5.96 4.79 13.88
CA THR A 132 -6.66 4.81 12.60
C THR A 132 -6.54 6.19 11.94
N PHE A 133 -5.97 6.22 10.75
CA PHE A 133 -6.02 7.34 9.82
C PHE A 133 -7.02 7.00 8.71
N ALA A 134 -8.09 7.77 8.61
CA ALA A 134 -9.20 7.46 7.69
C ALA A 134 -9.63 8.70 6.91
N ASN A 135 -10.22 8.49 5.74
CA ASN A 135 -10.90 9.57 5.04
C ASN A 135 -12.09 10.09 5.87
N ILE A 136 -12.38 11.37 5.73
CA ILE A 136 -13.54 12.00 6.36
C ILE A 136 -14.77 11.76 5.48
N PRO A 137 -15.90 11.26 6.03
CA PRO A 137 -17.15 11.13 5.28
C PRO A 137 -17.65 12.51 4.81
N ALA A 138 -18.14 12.59 3.58
CA ALA A 138 -18.61 13.84 2.95
C ALA A 138 -19.75 14.56 3.73
N GLU A 139 -20.43 13.87 4.65
CA GLU A 139 -21.51 14.43 5.46
C GLU A 139 -21.01 15.15 6.74
N ASN A 140 -19.74 15.00 7.11
CA ASN A 140 -19.15 15.61 8.31
C ASN A 140 -18.35 16.90 8.03
N ASP A 141 -18.46 17.46 6.82
CA ASP A 141 -17.74 18.67 6.38
C ASP A 141 -18.37 19.98 6.92
N GLY A 142 -19.02 19.92 8.08
CA GLY A 142 -19.40 21.11 8.86
C GLY A 142 -20.60 21.91 8.35
N ALA A 143 -21.51 21.31 7.56
CA ALA A 143 -22.69 22.02 7.04
C ALA A 143 -24.06 21.56 7.58
N THR A 144 -24.16 20.50 8.38
CA THR A 144 -25.44 20.10 8.98
C THR A 144 -25.22 19.37 10.30
N ASP A 145 -25.57 20.03 11.39
CA ASP A 145 -25.85 19.39 12.67
C ASP A 145 -27.01 18.40 12.50
N SER A 146 -26.73 17.13 12.66
CA SER A 146 -27.70 16.21 13.24
C SER A 146 -26.96 15.35 14.26
N GLU A 147 -27.25 15.60 15.53
CA GLU A 147 -26.92 14.72 16.63
C GLU A 147 -27.40 13.30 16.30
N VAL A 148 -26.47 12.41 15.97
CA VAL A 148 -26.72 10.97 16.05
C VAL A 148 -25.69 10.44 17.03
N ALA A 149 -26.12 10.39 18.29
CA ALA A 149 -25.48 9.59 19.31
C ALA A 149 -25.26 8.17 18.77
N SER A 150 -24.02 7.69 18.82
CA SER A 150 -23.64 6.34 18.42
C SER A 150 -24.01 5.32 19.50
N ASP A 151 -25.31 5.21 19.80
CA ASP A 151 -25.86 4.04 20.48
C ASP A 151 -26.13 2.96 19.42
N ILE A 152 -25.14 2.11 19.16
CA ILE A 152 -25.36 0.84 18.46
C ILE A 152 -25.84 -0.16 19.51
N SER A 153 -27.17 -0.21 19.69
CA SER A 153 -27.83 -1.26 20.47
C SER A 153 -27.71 -2.61 19.76
N CYS A 154 -27.22 -3.62 20.48
CA CYS A 154 -27.24 -5.01 20.07
C CYS A 154 -28.69 -5.53 20.02
N GLU A 155 -29.24 -5.77 18.83
CA GLU A 155 -30.44 -6.61 18.71
C GLU A 155 -30.12 -7.96 18.05
N GLU A 156 -30.57 -9.01 18.74
CA GLU A 156 -30.39 -10.41 18.42
C GLU A 156 -31.26 -10.88 17.24
N GLY A 157 -30.65 -11.68 16.36
CA GLY A 157 -31.23 -12.88 15.74
C GLY A 157 -32.57 -12.80 15.00
N LYS A 158 -32.53 -12.77 13.67
CA LYS A 158 -33.53 -13.45 12.81
C LYS A 158 -32.86 -14.19 11.65
N PRO A 159 -33.40 -15.35 11.23
CA PRO A 159 -32.68 -16.32 10.41
C PRO A 159 -32.62 -15.91 8.94
N VAL A 160 -31.48 -16.16 8.31
CA VAL A 160 -31.22 -15.94 6.88
C VAL A 160 -32.01 -16.97 6.08
N ALA A 161 -32.89 -16.51 5.20
CA ALA A 161 -33.52 -17.31 4.17
C ALA A 161 -32.52 -17.64 3.05
N ASP A 162 -32.57 -18.87 2.53
CA ASP A 162 -31.70 -19.40 1.48
C ASP A 162 -31.69 -18.52 0.22
N PRO A 163 -30.52 -18.26 -0.41
CA PRO A 163 -30.49 -17.64 -1.72
C PRO A 163 -30.70 -18.72 -2.79
N VAL A 164 -31.94 -18.85 -3.24
CA VAL A 164 -32.24 -19.41 -4.58
C VAL A 164 -31.71 -18.42 -5.62
N GLY A 165 -31.06 -18.97 -6.66
CA GLY A 165 -30.14 -18.26 -7.52
C GLY A 165 -30.67 -17.03 -8.26
N SER A 166 -29.77 -16.07 -8.45
CA SER A 166 -29.86 -15.07 -9.51
C SER A 166 -28.49 -14.87 -10.17
N SER A 167 -28.56 -14.79 -11.50
CA SER A 167 -27.58 -14.44 -12.54
C SER A 167 -26.19 -13.92 -12.16
N ASP A 168 -25.17 -14.39 -12.91
CA ASP A 168 -23.80 -13.87 -13.03
C ASP A 168 -23.72 -12.33 -13.03
N ALA A 169 -23.67 -11.73 -11.84
CA ALA A 169 -23.10 -10.41 -11.65
C ALA A 169 -21.57 -10.56 -11.79
N GLN A 170 -20.94 -9.79 -12.68
CA GLN A 170 -19.49 -9.80 -12.89
C GLN A 170 -18.78 -9.63 -11.54
N ARG A 171 -18.21 -10.72 -11.00
CA ARG A 171 -17.39 -10.66 -9.79
C ARG A 171 -16.20 -9.74 -10.06
N GLU A 172 -16.06 -8.71 -9.23
CA GLU A 172 -14.93 -7.79 -9.30
C GLU A 172 -13.63 -8.59 -9.11
N THR A 173 -12.69 -8.44 -10.05
CA THR A 173 -11.41 -9.18 -10.04
C THR A 173 -10.29 -8.26 -9.57
N ALA A 174 -9.46 -8.73 -8.64
CA ALA A 174 -8.33 -7.98 -8.11
C ALA A 174 -7.04 -8.82 -8.13
N THR A 175 -5.89 -8.17 -8.30
CA THR A 175 -4.57 -8.81 -8.27
C THR A 175 -3.85 -8.62 -6.93
N LEU A 176 -3.23 -9.69 -6.44
CA LEU A 176 -2.43 -9.70 -5.22
C LEU A 176 -0.95 -10.00 -5.55
N LEU A 177 -0.05 -9.24 -4.93
CA LEU A 177 1.38 -9.53 -4.80
C LEU A 177 1.68 -9.92 -3.35
N ASP A 178 2.26 -11.10 -3.15
CA ASP A 178 2.67 -11.61 -1.83
C ASP A 178 4.20 -11.54 -1.68
N LEU A 179 4.68 -10.65 -0.82
CA LEU A 179 6.10 -10.47 -0.50
C LEU A 179 6.46 -11.26 0.75
N TYR A 180 7.63 -11.91 0.76
CA TYR A 180 8.02 -12.82 1.85
C TYR A 180 6.98 -13.93 2.03
N SER A 181 6.53 -14.48 0.91
CA SER A 181 5.30 -15.27 0.83
C SER A 181 5.34 -16.60 1.60
N GLY A 182 6.53 -17.13 1.89
CA GLY A 182 6.69 -18.47 2.42
C GLY A 182 5.98 -19.49 1.52
N CYS A 183 5.21 -20.40 2.12
CA CYS A 183 4.37 -21.33 1.37
C CYS A 183 3.04 -20.72 0.87
N GLY A 184 2.80 -19.43 1.10
CA GLY A 184 1.62 -18.69 0.61
C GLY A 184 0.41 -18.75 1.54
N ALA A 185 0.58 -19.01 2.83
CA ALA A 185 -0.55 -19.14 3.76
C ALA A 185 -1.39 -17.86 3.88
N MET A 186 -0.74 -16.70 3.98
CA MET A 186 -1.40 -15.40 4.08
C MET A 186 -2.16 -15.05 2.79
N SER A 187 -1.51 -15.12 1.63
CA SER A 187 -2.16 -14.87 0.35
C SER A 187 -3.31 -15.84 0.06
N THR A 188 -3.14 -17.13 0.38
CA THR A 188 -4.22 -18.13 0.27
C THR A 188 -5.42 -17.75 1.13
N GLY A 189 -5.19 -17.41 2.41
CA GLY A 189 -6.25 -16.98 3.32
C GLY A 189 -6.97 -15.73 2.84
N LEU A 190 -6.24 -14.73 2.34
CA LEU A 190 -6.81 -13.50 1.79
C LEU A 190 -7.66 -13.76 0.55
N CYS A 191 -7.19 -14.57 -0.40
CA CYS A 191 -7.94 -14.93 -1.60
C CYS A 191 -9.25 -15.65 -1.27
N LEU A 192 -9.18 -16.63 -0.36
CA LEU A 192 -10.36 -17.35 0.12
C LEU A 192 -11.33 -16.39 0.82
N GLY A 193 -10.82 -15.42 1.59
CA GLY A 193 -11.62 -14.47 2.34
C GLY A 193 -12.35 -13.54 1.37
N ALA A 194 -11.60 -12.92 0.47
CA ALA A 194 -12.14 -12.04 -0.57
C ALA A 194 -13.24 -12.74 -1.40
N ALA A 195 -13.10 -14.03 -1.69
CA ALA A 195 -14.11 -14.79 -2.41
C ALA A 195 -15.46 -14.83 -1.69
N LEU A 196 -15.48 -14.89 -0.36
CA LEU A 196 -16.71 -14.80 0.44
C LEU A 196 -17.35 -13.40 0.37
N SER A 197 -16.54 -12.37 0.09
CA SER A 197 -16.98 -10.99 -0.14
C SER A 197 -17.45 -10.74 -1.58
N GLY A 198 -17.49 -11.78 -2.42
CA GLY A 198 -17.82 -11.64 -3.84
C GLY A 198 -16.68 -11.08 -4.70
N ILE A 199 -15.49 -10.85 -4.13
CA ILE A 199 -14.31 -10.35 -4.83
C ILE A 199 -13.44 -11.54 -5.26
N LYS A 200 -13.13 -11.64 -6.55
CA LYS A 200 -12.17 -12.62 -7.07
C LYS A 200 -10.75 -12.05 -6.95
N LEU A 201 -10.17 -12.17 -5.76
CA LEU A 201 -8.77 -11.84 -5.52
C LEU A 201 -7.88 -13.00 -5.99
N ASN A 202 -6.88 -12.71 -6.81
CA ASN A 202 -5.94 -13.70 -7.31
C ASN A 202 -4.49 -13.31 -6.97
N THR A 203 -3.79 -14.18 -6.26
CA THR A 203 -2.34 -14.09 -6.08
C THR A 203 -1.68 -14.26 -7.44
N LYS A 204 -1.24 -13.15 -8.03
CA LYS A 204 -0.67 -13.15 -9.38
C LYS A 204 0.85 -13.25 -9.33
N TRP A 205 1.46 -12.67 -8.30
CA TRP A 205 2.89 -12.70 -8.08
C TRP A 205 3.20 -13.05 -6.62
N ALA A 206 4.24 -13.84 -6.40
CA ALA A 206 4.74 -14.15 -5.07
C ALA A 206 6.28 -14.16 -5.09
N VAL A 207 6.89 -13.60 -4.05
CA VAL A 207 8.35 -13.49 -3.91
C VAL A 207 8.77 -14.09 -2.58
N ASP A 208 9.73 -15.01 -2.64
CA ASP A 208 10.42 -15.56 -1.47
C ASP A 208 11.84 -15.96 -1.89
N MET A 209 12.77 -16.06 -0.94
CA MET A 209 14.15 -16.48 -1.22
C MET A 209 14.39 -17.97 -0.93
N ASN A 210 13.41 -18.66 -0.34
CA ASN A 210 13.49 -20.06 -0.02
C ASN A 210 12.85 -20.90 -1.12
N GLU A 211 13.67 -21.68 -1.81
CA GLU A 211 13.24 -22.54 -2.92
C GLU A 211 12.09 -23.50 -2.55
N TYR A 212 12.15 -24.13 -1.38
CA TYR A 212 11.12 -25.07 -0.94
C TYR A 212 9.77 -24.39 -0.67
N ALA A 213 9.82 -23.17 -0.14
CA ALA A 213 8.66 -22.32 0.08
C ALA A 213 8.01 -21.94 -1.27
N CYS A 214 8.83 -21.48 -2.22
CA CYS A 214 8.40 -21.19 -3.60
C CYS A 214 7.78 -22.42 -4.27
N ASN A 215 8.42 -23.59 -4.18
CA ASN A 215 7.93 -24.83 -4.77
C ASN A 215 6.56 -25.23 -4.18
N SER A 216 6.40 -25.08 -2.86
CA SER A 216 5.13 -25.35 -2.18
C SER A 216 4.03 -24.41 -2.64
N LEU A 217 4.31 -23.11 -2.74
CA LEU A 217 3.34 -22.11 -3.21
C LEU A 217 2.95 -22.38 -4.67
N LYS A 218 3.94 -22.63 -5.54
CA LYS A 218 3.72 -22.90 -6.97
C LYS A 218 2.91 -24.18 -7.21
N HIS A 219 3.12 -25.22 -6.39
CA HIS A 219 2.34 -26.46 -6.45
C HIS A 219 0.85 -26.21 -6.13
N ASN A 220 0.56 -25.43 -5.09
CA ASN A 220 -0.81 -25.13 -4.68
C ASN A 220 -1.48 -24.06 -5.55
N HIS A 221 -0.69 -23.17 -6.15
CA HIS A 221 -1.17 -22.04 -6.96
C HIS A 221 -0.43 -21.99 -8.31
N PRO A 222 -0.73 -22.91 -9.25
CA PRO A 222 0.01 -23.03 -10.51
C PRO A 222 -0.07 -21.77 -11.40
N GLY A 223 -1.14 -20.98 -11.26
CA GLY A 223 -1.35 -19.72 -11.98
C GLY A 223 -0.54 -18.54 -11.45
N THR A 224 0.11 -18.67 -10.28
CA THR A 224 0.92 -17.61 -9.68
C THR A 224 2.31 -17.57 -10.31
N GLN A 225 2.83 -16.37 -10.58
CA GLN A 225 4.23 -16.16 -10.92
C GLN A 225 5.05 -16.14 -9.63
N VAL A 226 5.66 -17.28 -9.30
CA VAL A 226 6.43 -17.46 -8.06
C VAL A 226 7.90 -17.28 -8.37
N ARG A 227 8.54 -16.34 -7.67
CA ARG A 227 9.93 -15.95 -7.89
C ARG A 227 10.77 -16.30 -6.68
N ASN A 228 11.83 -17.07 -6.91
CA ASN A 228 12.80 -17.47 -5.89
C ASN A 228 13.98 -16.49 -5.91
N GLU A 229 13.83 -15.34 -5.26
CA GLU A 229 14.79 -14.24 -5.26
C GLU A 229 14.59 -13.35 -4.01
N LYS A 230 15.55 -12.47 -3.71
CA LYS A 230 15.40 -11.52 -2.61
C LYS A 230 14.41 -10.41 -2.99
N ALA A 231 13.73 -9.84 -2.00
CA ALA A 231 12.80 -8.74 -2.22
C ALA A 231 13.48 -7.46 -2.76
N GLU A 232 14.73 -7.20 -2.37
CA GLU A 232 15.54 -6.07 -2.87
C GLU A 232 15.90 -6.24 -4.36
N ASP A 233 16.30 -7.47 -4.75
CA ASP A 233 16.57 -7.83 -6.14
C ASP A 233 15.29 -7.74 -6.97
N PHE A 234 14.16 -8.20 -6.43
CA PHE A 234 12.86 -8.04 -7.08
C PHE A 234 12.50 -6.56 -7.30
N LEU A 235 12.71 -5.69 -6.30
CA LEU A 235 12.47 -4.25 -6.47
C LEU A 235 13.36 -3.65 -7.58
N ALA A 236 14.63 -4.03 -7.63
CA ALA A 236 15.53 -3.60 -8.70
C ALA A 236 15.08 -4.14 -10.07
N LEU A 237 14.65 -5.40 -10.15
CA LEU A 237 14.06 -6.01 -11.33
C LEU A 237 12.83 -5.23 -11.80
N LEU A 238 11.92 -4.84 -10.92
CA LEU A 238 10.73 -4.05 -11.28
C LEU A 238 11.10 -2.70 -11.92
N LYS A 239 12.15 -2.03 -11.42
CA LYS A 239 12.66 -0.77 -11.98
C LYS A 239 13.19 -0.97 -13.40
N HIS A 240 14.01 -1.99 -13.62
CA HIS A 240 14.55 -2.33 -14.95
C HIS A 240 13.47 -2.82 -15.90
N TRP A 241 12.52 -3.63 -15.42
CA TRP A 241 11.37 -4.11 -16.17
C TRP A 241 10.51 -2.96 -16.69
N ASN A 242 10.25 -1.94 -15.87
CA ASN A 242 9.54 -0.74 -16.29
C ASN A 242 10.31 0.02 -17.39
N ALA A 243 11.63 0.16 -17.26
CA ALA A 243 12.46 0.78 -18.30
C ALA A 243 12.42 -0.01 -19.63
N LEU A 244 12.52 -1.35 -19.58
CA LEU A 244 12.39 -2.23 -20.74
C LEU A 244 11.02 -2.11 -21.40
N CYS A 245 9.94 -2.10 -20.61
CA CYS A 245 8.58 -1.93 -21.13
C CYS A 245 8.42 -0.57 -21.81
N LYS A 246 8.94 0.52 -21.23
CA LYS A 246 8.94 1.83 -21.88
C LYS A 246 9.69 1.81 -23.20
N LYS A 247 10.85 1.15 -23.27
CA LYS A 247 11.66 1.03 -24.49
C LYS A 247 10.95 0.23 -25.59
N TYR A 248 10.48 -0.98 -25.30
CA TYR A 248 10.04 -1.93 -26.33
C TYR A 248 8.53 -2.03 -26.54
N VAL A 249 7.71 -1.57 -25.59
CA VAL A 249 6.24 -1.61 -25.68
C VAL A 249 5.68 -0.24 -26.06
N VAL A 250 6.04 0.83 -25.35
CA VAL A 250 5.47 2.18 -25.58
C VAL A 250 5.92 2.78 -26.92
N HIS A 251 7.15 2.54 -27.35
CA HIS A 251 7.64 3.03 -28.65
C HIS A 251 7.06 2.25 -29.84
N SER A 252 6.56 1.02 -29.63
CA SER A 252 5.96 0.22 -30.71
C SER A 252 4.56 0.71 -31.11
N SER A 253 3.84 1.38 -30.21
CA SER A 253 2.52 1.98 -30.49
C SER A 253 2.57 3.29 -31.26
N ASN A 254 3.75 3.93 -31.38
CA ASN A 254 3.93 5.16 -32.16
C ASN A 254 4.46 4.91 -33.59
N SER A 255 4.93 3.70 -33.90
CA SER A 255 5.39 3.32 -35.24
C SER A 255 4.30 2.53 -35.97
N SER A 256 3.17 3.19 -36.27
CA SER A 256 2.25 2.74 -37.31
C SER A 256 2.19 3.82 -38.39
N GLY A 257 3.13 3.74 -39.34
CA GLY A 257 3.18 4.64 -40.49
C GLY A 257 4.57 4.64 -41.13
N SER A 258 4.63 4.07 -42.34
CA SER A 258 5.76 4.02 -43.29
C SER A 258 7.06 3.37 -42.80
N ASP A 259 7.29 2.13 -43.23
CA ASP A 259 8.39 1.86 -44.16
C ASP A 259 8.04 0.62 -44.99
N LEU A 260 7.51 0.90 -46.18
CA LEU A 260 7.26 -0.06 -47.24
C LEU A 260 8.52 -0.15 -48.09
N ALA A 261 9.08 -1.36 -48.14
CA ALA A 261 9.79 -1.95 -49.27
C ALA A 261 10.84 -1.11 -50.01
N GLN A 262 12.11 -1.45 -49.77
CA GLN A 262 13.05 -1.61 -50.88
C GLN A 262 13.64 -3.02 -50.81
N MET A 263 13.10 -3.90 -51.65
CA MET A 263 13.79 -5.12 -52.07
C MET A 263 14.82 -4.71 -53.11
N SER A 264 16.10 -4.95 -52.83
CA SER A 264 17.12 -5.12 -53.85
C SER A 264 17.47 -6.60 -53.88
N ASN A 265 17.08 -7.26 -54.96
CA ASN A 265 17.67 -8.52 -55.38
C ASN A 265 19.13 -8.23 -55.74
N ASP A 266 20.07 -8.98 -55.17
CA ASP A 266 21.30 -9.32 -55.86
C ASP A 266 21.66 -10.77 -55.48
N ASP A 267 21.95 -11.53 -56.53
CA ASP A 267 22.11 -12.97 -56.58
C ASP A 267 23.39 -13.48 -55.90
N GLU A 268 23.31 -14.76 -55.57
CA GLU A 268 24.33 -15.77 -55.24
C GLU A 268 25.82 -15.39 -55.34
N ASP A 269 26.56 -15.70 -54.28
CA ASP A 269 27.85 -16.38 -54.45
C ASP A 269 28.16 -17.31 -53.27
N ASP A 270 28.43 -18.55 -53.64
CA ASP A 270 28.67 -19.74 -52.85
C ASP A 270 30.03 -19.67 -52.12
N LYS A 271 30.02 -19.68 -50.79
CA LYS A 271 31.15 -20.15 -49.97
C LYS A 271 30.64 -20.89 -48.73
N ASN A 272 30.58 -22.21 -48.86
CA ASN A 272 30.70 -23.16 -47.75
C ASN A 272 32.01 -22.91 -46.98
N GLU A 273 31.98 -22.01 -46.00
CA GLU A 273 32.93 -22.04 -44.89
C GLU A 273 32.25 -22.72 -43.70
N ALA A 274 32.81 -23.85 -43.27
CA ALA A 274 32.37 -24.55 -42.07
C ALA A 274 32.49 -23.61 -40.87
N LEU A 275 31.34 -23.16 -40.36
CA LEU A 275 31.23 -22.41 -39.12
C LEU A 275 31.85 -23.25 -37.97
N PRO A 276 32.61 -22.64 -37.05
CA PRO A 276 33.14 -23.34 -35.90
C PRO A 276 32.01 -24.00 -35.10
N ASN A 277 32.22 -25.23 -34.63
CA ASN A 277 31.26 -26.09 -33.93
C ASN A 277 30.69 -25.54 -32.59
N ASP A 278 31.00 -24.29 -32.22
CA ASP A 278 30.65 -23.69 -30.92
C ASP A 278 29.92 -22.33 -31.05
N LEU A 279 29.08 -22.15 -32.08
CA LEU A 279 28.18 -21.01 -32.15
C LEU A 279 26.85 -21.34 -31.46
N PHE A 280 26.68 -20.85 -30.24
CA PHE A 280 25.43 -20.95 -29.50
C PHE A 280 24.44 -19.89 -30.00
N GLU A 281 23.40 -20.32 -30.72
CA GLU A 281 22.33 -19.43 -31.19
C GLU A 281 21.16 -19.40 -30.19
N VAL A 282 20.71 -18.20 -29.83
CA VAL A 282 19.56 -17.99 -28.94
C VAL A 282 18.27 -18.37 -29.69
N GLU A 283 17.50 -19.33 -29.17
CA GLU A 283 16.16 -19.65 -29.71
C GLU A 283 15.11 -18.68 -29.18
N ARG A 284 15.07 -18.50 -27.85
CA ARG A 284 14.15 -17.57 -27.16
C ARG A 284 14.55 -17.34 -25.71
N LEU A 285 14.04 -16.27 -25.12
CA LEU A 285 14.17 -16.01 -23.69
C LEU A 285 12.98 -16.59 -22.93
N LEU A 286 13.26 -17.16 -21.76
CA LEU A 286 12.30 -17.90 -20.92
C LEU A 286 11.92 -17.13 -19.66
N ASP A 287 12.88 -16.46 -19.02
CA ASP A 287 12.68 -15.73 -17.77
C ASP A 287 13.68 -14.57 -17.66
N ILE A 288 13.49 -13.71 -16.66
CA ILE A 288 14.31 -12.54 -16.35
C ILE A 288 14.51 -12.44 -14.84
N CYS A 289 15.69 -12.05 -14.37
CA CYS A 289 15.93 -11.75 -12.96
C CYS A 289 16.95 -10.61 -12.82
N TYR A 290 17.05 -10.07 -11.61
CA TYR A 290 18.09 -9.11 -11.23
C TYR A 290 18.96 -9.71 -10.13
N GLY A 291 20.25 -9.38 -10.11
CA GLY A 291 21.25 -9.91 -9.19
C GLY A 291 22.30 -10.73 -9.93
N ASP A 292 22.74 -11.83 -9.34
CA ASP A 292 23.82 -12.68 -9.87
C ASP A 292 23.47 -14.17 -9.76
N PRO A 293 22.59 -14.69 -10.65
CA PRO A 293 22.11 -16.07 -10.57
C PRO A 293 23.22 -17.11 -10.70
N ASN A 294 24.33 -16.75 -11.37
CA ASN A 294 25.47 -17.62 -11.61
C ASN A 294 26.61 -17.45 -10.58
N LYS A 295 26.46 -16.56 -9.58
CA LYS A 295 27.48 -16.28 -8.54
C LYS A 295 28.84 -15.86 -9.11
N THR A 296 28.80 -15.07 -10.17
CA THR A 296 29.96 -14.50 -10.88
C THR A 296 30.61 -13.30 -10.18
N GLY A 297 29.93 -12.71 -9.20
CA GLY A 297 30.30 -11.47 -8.51
C GLY A 297 29.76 -10.20 -9.16
N ASN A 298 28.99 -10.31 -10.25
CA ASN A 298 28.44 -9.17 -10.99
C ASN A 298 26.91 -9.12 -10.87
N ASP A 299 26.41 -8.15 -10.10
CA ASP A 299 24.97 -7.88 -10.03
C ASP A 299 24.50 -7.13 -11.28
N GLY A 300 23.41 -7.61 -11.88
CA GLY A 300 22.87 -7.01 -13.10
C GLY A 300 21.55 -7.61 -13.51
N LEU A 301 21.12 -7.29 -14.74
CA LEU A 301 19.93 -7.89 -15.34
C LEU A 301 20.33 -9.12 -16.14
N TRP A 302 19.66 -10.24 -15.88
CA TRP A 302 19.94 -11.52 -16.52
C TRP A 302 18.67 -12.08 -17.15
N PHE A 303 18.85 -12.83 -18.24
CA PHE A 303 17.78 -13.57 -18.91
C PHE A 303 18.09 -15.05 -18.93
N LYS A 304 17.05 -15.87 -18.72
CA LYS A 304 17.17 -17.31 -18.92
C LYS A 304 16.97 -17.63 -20.39
N VAL A 305 17.97 -18.23 -21.01
CA VAL A 305 18.04 -18.47 -22.45
C VAL A 305 17.69 -19.92 -22.77
N ARG A 306 16.84 -20.13 -23.78
CA ARG A 306 16.71 -21.40 -24.50
C ARG A 306 17.63 -21.33 -25.72
N TRP A 307 18.55 -22.27 -25.82
CA TRP A 307 19.47 -22.39 -26.96
C TRP A 307 18.87 -23.24 -28.06
N LYS A 308 19.05 -22.81 -29.32
CA LYS A 308 18.52 -23.50 -30.49
C LYS A 308 19.15 -24.88 -30.60
N THR A 309 18.34 -25.89 -30.89
CA THR A 309 18.73 -27.32 -30.98
C THR A 309 19.09 -28.02 -29.65
N TYR A 310 19.09 -27.30 -28.52
CA TYR A 310 19.35 -27.88 -27.20
C TYR A 310 18.05 -28.14 -26.43
N ASP A 311 18.09 -29.16 -25.56
CA ASP A 311 16.98 -29.50 -24.68
C ASP A 311 16.94 -28.60 -23.43
N PRO A 312 15.82 -28.57 -22.67
CA PRO A 312 15.66 -27.71 -21.50
C PRO A 312 16.74 -27.83 -20.40
N SER A 313 17.50 -28.93 -20.34
CA SER A 313 18.58 -29.09 -19.36
C SER A 313 19.76 -28.15 -19.60
N HIS A 314 19.88 -27.59 -20.80
CA HIS A 314 20.93 -26.65 -21.18
C HIS A 314 20.50 -25.18 -21.01
N ASP A 315 19.28 -24.90 -20.53
CA ASP A 315 18.82 -23.52 -20.31
C ASP A 315 19.69 -22.81 -19.27
N SER A 316 20.39 -21.75 -19.68
CA SER A 316 21.34 -21.00 -18.84
C SER A 316 20.90 -19.55 -18.60
N TRP A 317 21.42 -18.93 -17.55
CA TRP A 317 21.26 -17.49 -17.30
C TRP A 317 22.40 -16.73 -17.97
N GLU A 318 22.07 -15.77 -18.82
CA GLU A 318 23.03 -14.89 -19.50
C GLU A 318 22.79 -13.42 -19.11
N PRO A 319 23.85 -12.62 -18.94
CA PRO A 319 23.72 -11.20 -18.62
C PRO A 319 23.17 -10.44 -19.84
N ILE A 320 22.43 -9.36 -19.62
CA ILE A 320 21.85 -8.55 -20.71
C ILE A 320 22.90 -8.09 -21.74
N ASP A 321 24.12 -7.76 -21.28
CA ASP A 321 25.21 -7.32 -22.16
C ASP A 321 25.72 -8.44 -23.07
N GLY A 322 25.62 -9.71 -22.63
CA GLY A 322 25.95 -10.89 -23.43
C GLY A 322 24.91 -11.20 -24.52
N LEU A 323 23.78 -10.50 -24.53
CA LEU A 323 22.69 -10.66 -25.51
C LEU A 323 22.61 -9.47 -26.48
N SER A 324 23.68 -8.66 -26.59
CA SER A 324 23.75 -7.50 -27.48
C SER A 324 23.48 -7.84 -28.95
N ASP A 325 23.85 -9.05 -29.36
CA ASP A 325 23.78 -9.51 -30.75
C ASP A 325 22.40 -10.10 -31.10
N SER A 326 21.46 -10.10 -30.16
CA SER A 326 20.09 -10.61 -30.34
C SER A 326 19.01 -9.70 -29.72
N PRO A 327 18.96 -8.40 -30.09
CA PRO A 327 18.03 -7.43 -29.48
C PRO A 327 16.55 -7.75 -29.78
N GLU A 328 16.26 -8.44 -30.88
CA GLU A 328 14.91 -8.88 -31.26
C GLU A 328 14.33 -9.86 -30.25
N CYS A 329 15.15 -10.79 -29.73
CA CYS A 329 14.72 -11.78 -28.73
C CYS A 329 14.30 -11.10 -27.41
N ILE A 330 15.06 -10.08 -26.99
CA ILE A 330 14.73 -9.26 -25.81
C ILE A 330 13.42 -8.50 -26.05
N LYS A 331 13.26 -7.87 -27.21
CA LYS A 331 12.04 -7.15 -27.58
C LYS A 331 10.82 -8.07 -27.54
N GLU A 332 10.91 -9.24 -28.17
CA GLU A 332 9.81 -10.21 -28.19
C GLU A 332 9.46 -10.69 -26.77
N PHE A 333 10.46 -11.05 -25.97
CA PHE A 333 10.26 -11.46 -24.59
C PHE A 333 9.55 -10.39 -23.75
N VAL A 334 10.01 -9.14 -23.83
CA VAL A 334 9.41 -8.02 -23.09
C VAL A 334 7.97 -7.79 -23.54
N GLN A 335 7.69 -7.81 -24.85
CA GLN A 335 6.34 -7.62 -25.38
C GLN A 335 5.40 -8.78 -24.99
N ARG A 336 5.88 -10.03 -24.97
CA ARG A 336 5.12 -11.19 -24.48
C ARG A 336 4.88 -11.09 -22.98
N GLY A 337 5.93 -10.86 -22.20
CA GLY A 337 5.88 -10.73 -20.75
C GLY A 337 4.97 -9.60 -20.28
N TYR A 338 4.95 -8.47 -20.99
CA TYR A 338 4.02 -7.38 -20.74
C TYR A 338 2.56 -7.79 -20.98
N ARG A 339 2.28 -8.47 -22.10
CA ARG A 339 0.93 -8.95 -22.45
C ARG A 339 0.38 -9.94 -21.43
N GLU A 340 1.23 -10.82 -20.92
CA GLU A 340 0.94 -11.85 -19.91
C GLU A 340 1.04 -11.32 -18.47
N SER A 341 1.63 -10.14 -18.29
CA SER A 341 1.92 -9.50 -16.99
C SER A 341 2.74 -10.40 -16.06
N ILE A 342 3.86 -10.94 -16.57
CA ILE A 342 4.77 -11.80 -15.80
C ILE A 342 5.39 -11.06 -14.60
N LEU A 343 5.53 -9.73 -14.71
CA LEU A 343 5.97 -8.83 -13.65
C LEU A 343 5.00 -7.66 -13.52
N PRO A 344 4.77 -7.15 -12.29
CA PRO A 344 3.93 -5.99 -12.10
C PRO A 344 4.61 -4.70 -12.58
N LEU A 345 3.80 -3.69 -12.87
CA LEU A 345 4.23 -2.35 -13.22
C LEU A 345 3.56 -1.33 -12.28
N PRO A 346 4.25 -0.22 -11.96
CA PRO A 346 3.67 0.82 -11.14
C PRO A 346 2.52 1.49 -11.89
N VAL A 347 1.51 1.94 -11.15
CA VAL A 347 0.42 2.73 -11.72
C VAL A 347 1.01 4.04 -12.27
N SER A 348 1.00 4.23 -13.59
CA SER A 348 1.59 5.42 -14.19
C SER A 348 0.75 6.65 -13.83
N LYS A 349 1.37 7.68 -13.26
CA LYS A 349 0.74 8.99 -12.98
C LYS A 349 0.57 9.88 -14.24
N PHE A 350 0.71 9.35 -15.45
CA PHE A 350 0.79 10.18 -16.66
C PHE A 350 -0.56 10.46 -17.32
N LEU A 351 -0.90 11.76 -17.33
CA LEU A 351 -1.77 12.51 -18.25
C LEU A 351 -3.20 11.97 -18.49
N LEU A 352 -4.12 12.38 -17.62
CA LEU A 352 -5.48 12.71 -18.07
C LEU A 352 -5.39 13.91 -19.02
N VAL A 353 -5.11 13.67 -20.31
CA VAL A 353 -5.42 14.66 -21.34
C VAL A 353 -6.92 14.55 -21.60
N PRO A 354 -7.69 15.64 -21.57
CA PRO A 354 -9.12 15.59 -21.84
C PRO A 354 -9.35 15.34 -23.34
N PHE A 355 -9.32 14.08 -23.75
CA PHE A 355 -9.76 13.66 -25.08
C PHE A 355 -10.99 12.76 -24.95
N GLY A 356 -12.13 13.31 -25.42
CA GLY A 356 -13.39 12.65 -25.81
C GLY A 356 -13.76 11.30 -25.17
N LEU A 357 -14.91 11.30 -24.49
CA LEU A 357 -15.52 10.19 -23.71
C LEU A 357 -15.45 8.77 -24.30
N VAL A 358 -15.31 8.60 -25.61
CA VAL A 358 -15.39 7.29 -26.30
C VAL A 358 -14.03 6.58 -26.40
N PHE A 359 -12.91 7.31 -26.39
CA PHE A 359 -11.56 6.70 -26.48
C PHE A 359 -10.96 6.36 -25.11
N MET A 360 -11.49 6.97 -24.05
CA MET A 360 -11.01 6.87 -22.67
C MET A 360 -11.11 5.45 -22.10
N TRP A 361 -12.15 4.68 -22.45
CA TRP A 361 -12.35 3.31 -21.97
C TRP A 361 -11.32 2.30 -22.51
N ARG A 362 -10.82 2.49 -23.75
CA ARG A 362 -9.78 1.62 -24.33
C ARG A 362 -8.40 1.90 -23.75
N LEU A 363 -8.11 3.15 -23.37
CA LEU A 363 -6.86 3.55 -22.74
C LEU A 363 -6.79 3.17 -21.26
N ILE A 364 -7.86 3.33 -20.47
CA ILE A 364 -7.89 2.92 -19.06
C ILE A 364 -7.59 1.41 -18.92
N ARG A 365 -8.17 0.58 -19.79
CA ARG A 365 -7.91 -0.87 -19.80
C ARG A 365 -6.50 -1.24 -20.30
N TYR A 366 -5.85 -0.35 -21.05
CA TYR A 366 -4.46 -0.50 -21.50
C TYR A 366 -3.46 -0.15 -20.37
N PHE A 367 -3.83 0.78 -19.48
CA PHE A 367 -2.99 1.21 -18.35
C PHE A 367 -3.14 0.39 -17.05
N SER A 368 -4.18 -0.46 -16.93
CA SER A 368 -4.37 -1.36 -15.78
C SER A 368 -3.72 -2.74 -15.95
N LYS A 369 -3.08 -3.04 -17.09
CA LYS A 369 -2.44 -4.34 -17.31
C LYS A 369 -1.12 -4.41 -16.55
N GLY A 370 -1.08 -5.26 -15.53
CA GLY A 370 0.10 -5.44 -14.67
C GLY A 370 0.11 -4.58 -13.42
N SER A 371 -0.95 -3.84 -13.11
CA SER A 371 -1.08 -3.17 -11.81
C SER A 371 -1.34 -4.18 -10.69
N VAL A 372 -0.87 -3.84 -9.50
CA VAL A 372 -1.13 -4.58 -8.26
C VAL A 372 -2.24 -3.89 -7.49
N ASP A 373 -3.35 -4.58 -7.22
CA ASP A 373 -4.42 -4.01 -6.39
C ASP A 373 -4.10 -4.14 -4.90
N VAL A 374 -3.52 -5.27 -4.49
CA VAL A 374 -3.20 -5.58 -3.08
C VAL A 374 -1.75 -6.04 -2.96
N ILE A 375 -1.02 -5.52 -1.97
CA ILE A 375 0.25 -6.09 -1.52
C ILE A 375 0.04 -6.68 -0.12
N CYS A 376 0.40 -7.95 0.08
CA CYS A 376 0.58 -8.50 1.41
C CYS A 376 2.03 -8.91 1.66
N GLY A 377 2.45 -8.98 2.92
CA GLY A 377 3.74 -9.57 3.26
C GLY A 377 4.09 -9.52 4.73
N GLY A 378 5.01 -10.40 5.12
CA GLY A 378 5.56 -10.51 6.47
C GLY A 378 7.06 -10.23 6.48
N PRO A 379 7.50 -8.96 6.37
CA PRO A 379 8.93 -8.65 6.31
C PRO A 379 9.64 -9.12 7.58
N PRO A 380 10.69 -9.94 7.46
CA PRO A 380 11.38 -10.47 8.63
C PRO A 380 12.11 -9.34 9.37
N CYS A 381 11.84 -9.23 10.68
CA CYS A 381 12.54 -8.33 11.60
C CYS A 381 13.21 -9.18 12.68
N GLN A 382 14.43 -9.65 12.42
CA GLN A 382 15.13 -10.57 13.33
C GLN A 382 15.89 -9.84 14.45
N GLY A 383 16.12 -8.54 14.31
CA GLY A 383 16.79 -7.70 15.31
C GLY A 383 15.98 -7.49 16.59
N ILE A 384 14.66 -7.70 16.56
CA ILE A 384 13.74 -7.28 17.63
C ILE A 384 13.30 -8.40 18.58
N SER A 385 13.73 -9.65 18.36
CA SER A 385 13.26 -10.81 19.13
C SER A 385 14.41 -11.58 19.81
N GLY A 386 14.07 -12.33 20.87
CA GLY A 386 15.00 -13.21 21.58
C GLY A 386 16.20 -12.46 22.20
N LEU A 387 17.40 -12.97 21.94
CA LEU A 387 18.67 -12.42 22.45
C LEU A 387 19.04 -11.05 21.85
N ASN A 388 18.37 -10.62 20.77
CA ASN A 388 18.68 -9.36 20.08
C ASN A 388 17.91 -8.15 20.63
N ARG A 389 16.95 -8.36 21.55
CA ARG A 389 16.01 -7.36 22.06
C ARG A 389 16.63 -6.12 22.72
N PHE A 390 17.94 -6.12 22.98
CA PHE A 390 18.67 -5.01 23.59
C PHE A 390 19.82 -4.49 22.70
N ARG A 391 19.99 -5.01 21.48
CA ARG A 391 21.02 -4.57 20.54
C ARG A 391 20.44 -3.53 19.58
N ASN A 392 21.23 -2.52 19.23
CA ASN A 392 20.88 -1.45 18.29
C ASN A 392 19.52 -0.77 18.61
N TYR A 393 19.24 -0.58 19.91
CA TYR A 393 17.98 0.01 20.39
C TYR A 393 17.80 1.46 19.92
N ASN A 394 18.89 2.23 19.84
CA ASN A 394 18.86 3.64 19.48
C ASN A 394 18.68 3.86 17.97
N GLU A 395 19.17 2.94 17.14
CA GLU A 395 19.10 3.02 15.68
C GLU A 395 18.58 1.70 15.07
N PRO A 396 17.30 1.34 15.30
CA PRO A 396 16.77 0.04 14.87
C PRO A 396 16.82 -0.23 13.37
N LEU A 397 16.80 0.81 12.53
CA LEU A 397 16.80 0.68 11.06
C LEU A 397 18.20 0.48 10.48
N GLU A 398 19.25 0.88 11.20
CA GLU A 398 20.64 0.62 10.79
C GLU A 398 21.04 -0.85 11.01
N ASP A 399 20.23 -1.59 11.77
CA ASP A 399 20.37 -3.04 11.85
C ASP A 399 19.93 -3.69 10.53
N ASP A 400 20.89 -4.26 9.80
CA ASP A 400 20.67 -5.02 8.55
C ASP A 400 19.54 -6.06 8.67
N ARG A 401 19.29 -6.58 9.87
CA ARG A 401 18.24 -7.58 10.16
C ARG A 401 16.82 -7.02 10.17
N ASN A 402 16.67 -5.69 10.13
CA ASN A 402 15.39 -4.99 10.06
C ASN A 402 15.19 -4.30 8.70
N LYS A 403 16.21 -4.28 7.83
CA LYS A 403 16.21 -3.65 6.49
C LYS A 403 15.07 -4.12 5.60
N GLN A 404 14.59 -5.35 5.78
CA GLN A 404 13.48 -5.89 4.98
C GLN A 404 12.15 -5.14 5.21
N LEU A 405 11.97 -4.46 6.35
CA LEU A 405 10.82 -3.57 6.55
C LEU A 405 10.88 -2.35 5.61
N VAL A 406 12.08 -1.79 5.43
CA VAL A 406 12.32 -0.66 4.51
C VAL A 406 12.05 -1.11 3.07
N VAL A 407 12.60 -2.26 2.67
CA VAL A 407 12.38 -2.84 1.33
C VAL A 407 10.91 -3.09 1.05
N PHE A 408 10.16 -3.65 2.01
CA PHE A 408 8.70 -3.82 1.88
C PHE A 408 8.00 -2.48 1.61
N MET A 409 8.31 -1.44 2.38
CA MET A 409 7.73 -0.11 2.21
C MET A 409 8.17 0.56 0.90
N ASP A 410 9.37 0.27 0.40
CA ASP A 410 9.85 0.76 -0.89
C ASP A 410 9.11 0.10 -2.06
N VAL A 411 8.81 -1.19 -1.98
CA VAL A 411 7.97 -1.88 -2.97
C VAL A 411 6.55 -1.31 -2.97
N VAL A 412 5.96 -1.07 -1.79
CA VAL A 412 4.66 -0.41 -1.65
C VAL A 412 4.68 1.00 -2.25
N ASN A 413 5.73 1.78 -1.97
CA ASN A 413 5.89 3.13 -2.51
C ASN A 413 6.03 3.11 -4.04
N TYR A 414 6.80 2.15 -4.57
CA TYR A 414 7.03 2.02 -6.00
C TYR A 414 5.76 1.60 -6.76
N LEU A 415 5.08 0.54 -6.30
CA LEU A 415 3.94 -0.05 -7.01
C LEU A 415 2.60 0.66 -6.74
N ARG A 416 2.47 1.35 -5.60
CA ARG A 416 1.27 2.10 -5.20
C ARG A 416 -0.02 1.25 -5.25
N PRO A 417 -0.09 0.10 -4.55
CA PRO A 417 -1.31 -0.73 -4.56
C PRO A 417 -2.50 -0.01 -3.92
N LYS A 418 -3.72 -0.43 -4.23
CA LYS A 418 -4.93 0.11 -3.58
C LYS A 418 -4.99 -0.24 -2.10
N TYR A 419 -4.56 -1.46 -1.74
CA TYR A 419 -4.53 -1.95 -0.38
C TYR A 419 -3.17 -2.56 -0.03
N VAL A 420 -2.79 -2.41 1.24
CA VAL A 420 -1.57 -2.99 1.83
C VAL A 420 -1.97 -3.75 3.07
N LEU A 421 -1.44 -4.96 3.23
CA LEU A 421 -1.51 -5.73 4.47
C LEU A 421 -0.11 -6.19 4.88
N MET A 422 0.40 -5.64 5.97
CA MET A 422 1.65 -6.09 6.56
C MET A 422 1.37 -6.90 7.82
N GLU A 423 1.90 -8.12 7.90
CA GLU A 423 1.88 -8.94 9.10
C GLU A 423 3.25 -8.88 9.80
N ASN A 424 3.26 -8.91 11.14
CA ASN A 424 4.49 -9.11 11.89
C ASN A 424 4.24 -9.66 13.31
N VAL A 425 5.33 -10.00 14.00
CA VAL A 425 5.29 -10.36 15.43
C VAL A 425 4.94 -9.15 16.31
N VAL A 426 4.32 -9.40 17.46
CA VAL A 426 3.90 -8.34 18.41
C VAL A 426 5.09 -7.52 18.93
N ASP A 427 6.29 -8.10 18.96
CA ASP A 427 7.50 -7.39 19.41
C ASP A 427 7.83 -6.16 18.55
N ILE A 428 7.30 -6.05 17.33
CA ILE A 428 7.44 -4.84 16.49
C ILE A 428 6.83 -3.59 17.17
N LEU A 429 5.87 -3.79 18.08
CA LEU A 429 5.20 -2.75 18.87
C LEU A 429 5.78 -2.58 20.27
N LYS A 430 6.78 -3.38 20.66
CA LYS A 430 7.39 -3.35 22.00
C LYS A 430 8.85 -2.94 21.98
N PHE A 431 9.62 -3.45 21.01
CA PHE A 431 11.04 -3.14 20.89
C PHE A 431 11.24 -1.68 20.50
N ALA A 432 12.22 -1.00 21.12
CA ALA A 432 12.52 0.41 20.88
C ALA A 432 11.29 1.31 20.97
N ASP A 433 10.47 1.17 22.02
CA ASP A 433 9.18 1.88 22.17
C ASP A 433 8.23 1.70 20.95
N GLY A 434 8.28 0.52 20.33
CA GLY A 434 7.49 0.20 19.14
C GLY A 434 7.97 0.89 17.86
N PHE A 435 9.23 1.34 17.81
CA PHE A 435 9.81 2.10 16.70
C PHE A 435 9.47 1.51 15.33
N LEU A 436 9.68 0.21 15.09
CA LEU A 436 9.45 -0.40 13.78
C LEU A 436 7.98 -0.39 13.38
N GLY A 437 7.06 -0.60 14.32
CA GLY A 437 5.63 -0.55 14.06
C GLY A 437 5.16 0.88 13.74
N ARG A 438 5.66 1.85 14.52
CA ARG A 438 5.43 3.28 14.29
C ARG A 438 6.03 3.73 12.96
N TYR A 439 7.22 3.26 12.60
CA TYR A 439 7.88 3.52 11.31
C TYR A 439 7.03 3.02 10.15
N ALA A 440 6.53 1.79 10.24
CA ALA A 440 5.69 1.21 9.19
C ALA A 440 4.40 2.01 8.97
N LEU A 441 3.75 2.43 10.06
CA LEU A 441 2.57 3.30 10.01
C LEU A 441 2.91 4.69 9.44
N SER A 442 4.01 5.28 9.90
CA SER A 442 4.51 6.58 9.47
C SER A 442 4.77 6.62 7.95
N ARG A 443 5.41 5.58 7.41
CA ARG A 443 5.64 5.40 5.97
C ARG A 443 4.33 5.35 5.17
N LEU A 444 3.29 4.67 5.67
CA LEU A 444 1.98 4.65 5.00
C LEU A 444 1.31 6.04 5.02
N VAL A 445 1.33 6.72 6.17
CA VAL A 445 0.73 8.05 6.34
C VAL A 445 1.41 9.11 5.48
N SER A 446 2.75 9.09 5.38
CA SER A 446 3.52 9.99 4.51
C SER A 446 3.25 9.72 3.02
N MET A 447 3.06 8.46 2.67
CA MET A 447 2.61 8.01 1.36
C MET A 447 1.12 8.33 1.08
N ARG A 448 0.43 9.04 1.98
CA ARG A 448 -1.00 9.40 1.90
C ARG A 448 -1.95 8.21 1.86
N TYR A 449 -1.59 7.09 2.48
CA TYR A 449 -2.54 6.00 2.71
C TYR A 449 -3.36 6.29 3.96
N GLN A 450 -4.65 5.94 3.91
CA GLN A 450 -5.40 5.59 5.10
C GLN A 450 -4.72 4.40 5.75
N ALA A 451 -4.62 4.36 7.08
CA ALA A 451 -3.88 3.30 7.76
C ALA A 451 -4.51 2.93 9.10
N ARG A 452 -4.36 1.67 9.51
CA ARG A 452 -4.78 1.21 10.85
C ARG A 452 -3.96 0.00 11.29
N LEU A 453 -3.74 -0.12 12.58
CA LEU A 453 -2.94 -1.18 13.19
C LEU A 453 -3.78 -1.96 14.20
N GLY A 454 -3.75 -3.29 14.11
CA GLY A 454 -4.47 -4.18 15.02
C GLY A 454 -3.66 -5.39 15.45
N LEU A 455 -4.02 -5.94 16.61
CA LEU A 455 -3.51 -7.22 17.09
C LEU A 455 -4.60 -8.29 16.95
N MET A 456 -4.23 -9.47 16.46
CA MET A 456 -5.14 -10.60 16.34
C MET A 456 -4.50 -11.85 16.94
N VAL A 457 -5.30 -12.65 17.66
CA VAL A 457 -4.88 -13.92 18.24
C VAL A 457 -5.52 -15.05 17.45
N ALA A 458 -4.70 -15.89 16.81
CA ALA A 458 -5.16 -16.99 15.95
C ALA A 458 -6.18 -17.92 16.62
N GLY A 459 -6.03 -18.17 17.93
CA GLY A 459 -6.94 -19.03 18.69
C GLY A 459 -8.38 -18.50 18.79
N CYS A 460 -8.57 -17.19 18.69
CA CYS A 460 -9.91 -16.59 18.59
C CYS A 460 -10.62 -16.94 17.27
N TYR A 461 -9.88 -17.48 16.30
CA TYR A 461 -10.35 -17.84 14.98
C TYR A 461 -10.20 -19.36 14.76
N GLY A 462 -10.62 -20.18 15.72
CA GLY A 462 -10.83 -21.63 15.50
C GLY A 462 -9.57 -22.50 15.42
N LEU A 463 -8.38 -21.98 15.76
CA LEU A 463 -7.15 -22.77 15.83
C LEU A 463 -6.80 -23.14 17.28
N PRO A 464 -6.37 -24.39 17.58
CA PRO A 464 -5.92 -24.78 18.92
C PRO A 464 -4.50 -24.25 19.21
N GLN A 465 -4.26 -22.97 18.98
CA GLN A 465 -2.98 -22.30 19.17
C GLN A 465 -3.18 -20.86 19.64
N PHE A 466 -2.44 -20.45 20.67
CA PHE A 466 -2.32 -19.04 21.05
C PHE A 466 -1.18 -18.37 20.27
N ARG A 467 -1.51 -17.78 19.11
CA ARG A 467 -0.55 -17.05 18.27
C ARG A 467 -1.05 -15.64 18.02
N MET A 468 -0.49 -14.67 18.74
CA MET A 468 -0.78 -13.25 18.57
C MET A 468 0.13 -12.63 17.51
N ARG A 469 -0.43 -11.83 16.62
CA ARG A 469 0.28 -11.12 15.53
C ARG A 469 -0.26 -9.71 15.33
N ALA A 470 0.61 -8.84 14.86
CA ALA A 470 0.28 -7.47 14.47
C ALA A 470 -0.04 -7.43 12.98
N PHE A 471 -1.10 -6.70 12.63
CA PHE A 471 -1.55 -6.49 11.27
C PHE A 471 -1.71 -5.00 11.02
N LEU A 472 -0.96 -4.48 10.06
CA LEU A 472 -1.04 -3.10 9.60
C LEU A 472 -1.72 -3.06 8.23
N TRP A 473 -2.82 -2.33 8.16
CA TRP A 473 -3.55 -2.08 6.93
C TRP A 473 -3.19 -0.70 6.36
N GLY A 474 -3.12 -0.64 5.04
CA GLY A 474 -3.09 0.60 4.26
C GLY A 474 -4.16 0.58 3.17
N SER A 475 -4.78 1.72 2.88
CA SER A 475 -5.64 1.91 1.70
C SER A 475 -5.40 3.27 1.05
N LEU A 476 -5.37 3.33 -0.28
CA LEU A 476 -5.32 4.63 -0.97
C LEU A 476 -6.56 5.48 -0.61
N PRO A 477 -6.50 6.82 -0.71
CA PRO A 477 -7.65 7.66 -0.41
C PRO A 477 -8.86 7.41 -1.33
N SER A 478 -8.65 6.93 -2.56
CA SER A 478 -9.74 6.52 -3.45
C SER A 478 -10.36 5.17 -3.09
N GLY A 479 -9.67 4.38 -2.27
CA GLY A 479 -10.24 3.21 -1.63
C GLY A 479 -11.06 3.64 -0.43
N VAL A 480 -12.14 2.93 -0.15
CA VAL A 480 -12.70 3.02 1.19
C VAL A 480 -11.76 2.23 2.11
N CYS A 481 -11.39 2.76 3.27
CA CYS A 481 -10.87 1.93 4.35
C CYS A 481 -12.04 1.08 4.89
N LEU A 482 -12.49 0.15 4.06
CA LEU A 482 -13.79 -0.53 4.11
C LEU A 482 -13.76 -1.63 5.17
N PHE A 483 -13.44 -1.29 6.43
CA PHE A 483 -13.31 -2.27 7.51
C PHE A 483 -13.95 -1.80 8.81
N SER A 484 -15.22 -1.36 8.75
CA SER A 484 -16.13 -1.55 9.89
C SER A 484 -16.59 -3.01 9.86
N VAL A 485 -16.11 -3.80 10.82
CA VAL A 485 -16.63 -5.11 11.30
C VAL A 485 -16.83 -6.26 10.27
N LEU A 486 -17.28 -6.04 9.04
CA LEU A 486 -17.73 -7.07 8.09
C LEU A 486 -16.61 -7.91 7.45
N PHE A 487 -15.47 -7.33 7.08
CA PHE A 487 -14.34 -8.14 6.58
C PHE A 487 -13.55 -8.79 7.72
N PHE A 488 -13.55 -8.16 8.91
CA PHE A 488 -13.20 -8.84 10.15
C PHE A 488 -14.10 -10.07 10.32
N TYR A 489 -15.41 -9.96 10.08
CA TYR A 489 -16.37 -11.08 10.06
C TYR A 489 -16.12 -12.13 8.95
N LEU A 490 -15.37 -11.77 7.91
CA LEU A 490 -15.19 -12.62 6.74
C LEU A 490 -13.93 -13.48 6.80
N VAL A 491 -12.84 -12.92 7.34
CA VAL A 491 -11.74 -13.73 7.90
C VAL A 491 -12.29 -14.60 9.05
N THR A 492 -13.30 -14.11 9.79
CA THR A 492 -14.04 -14.85 10.84
C THR A 492 -14.92 -15.99 10.31
N LEU A 493 -15.40 -15.96 9.06
CA LEU A 493 -16.20 -17.04 8.46
C LEU A 493 -15.34 -18.19 7.92
N LEU A 494 -14.13 -17.91 7.45
CA LEU A 494 -13.24 -18.93 6.87
C LEU A 494 -12.72 -19.97 7.88
N LEU A 495 -12.63 -19.60 9.15
CA LEU A 495 -12.24 -20.54 10.20
C LEU A 495 -13.44 -21.24 10.85
N ASN A 496 -14.66 -20.98 10.33
CA ASN A 496 -15.92 -21.41 10.93
C ASN A 496 -16.75 -22.35 10.06
N LYS A 497 -16.18 -22.98 9.02
CA LYS A 497 -16.81 -24.21 8.51
C LYS A 497 -16.53 -25.35 9.48
N LYS A 498 -17.42 -25.47 10.47
CA LYS A 498 -17.74 -26.72 11.15
C LYS A 498 -17.76 -27.83 10.11
N VAL A 499 -16.72 -28.66 10.11
CA VAL A 499 -16.85 -30.05 9.67
C VAL A 499 -17.73 -30.69 10.73
N HIS A 500 -19.04 -30.74 10.46
CA HIS A 500 -19.86 -31.82 10.98
C HIS A 500 -19.33 -33.11 10.37
N LEU A 501 -18.32 -33.72 11.02
CA LEU A 501 -18.22 -35.17 11.00
C LEU A 501 -19.01 -35.65 12.22
N ALA A 502 -20.06 -36.38 11.91
CA ALA A 502 -20.85 -37.15 12.83
C ALA A 502 -19.99 -38.24 13.50
N MET A 503 -20.27 -38.46 14.78
CA MET A 503 -19.85 -39.59 15.63
C MET A 503 -18.36 -39.76 15.92
#